data_AF-A0A645GUJ0-F1
#
_entry.id   AF-A0A645GUJ0-F1
#
_cell.length_a   1.000
_cell.length_b   1.000
_cell.length_c   1.000
_cell.angle_alpha   90.00
_cell.angle_beta   90.00
_cell.angle_gamma   90.00
#
_symmetry.space_group_name_H-M   'P 1'
#
loop_
_entity.id
_entity.type
_entity.pdbx_description
1 polymer ?
#
loop_
_entity_poly.entity_id
_entity_poly.type
_entity_poly.pdbx_seq_one_letter_code
_entity_poly.pdbx_strand_id
1 'polypeptide(L)'
;MFFGGSTAIMGFHSDAQIPKIFENYYYIFMGERTITPYILTIPYSIGIAFGIIFFFNHFSKKFLTTDPTPIEVQMTTYEKEVNDNVIDTLERENKKEQGK
;
A
#
# COMPACT_ATOMS: atom_id res chain seq x y z
N MET A 1 10.85 -3.05 16.64
CA MET A 1 10.31 -1.76 16.13
C MET A 1 11.32 -0.91 15.34
N PHE A 2 12.63 -0.94 15.64
CA PHE A 2 13.62 -0.08 14.94
C PHE A 2 13.90 -0.46 13.47
N PHE A 3 13.92 -1.75 13.14
CA PHE A 3 14.19 -2.19 11.76
C PHE A 3 13.16 -1.68 10.75
N GLY A 4 11.88 -1.61 11.14
CA GLY A 4 10.82 -1.08 10.27
C GLY A 4 11.03 0.41 9.92
N GLY A 5 11.44 1.22 10.90
CA GLY A 5 11.77 2.63 10.69
C GLY A 5 12.99 2.82 9.77
N SER A 6 14.05 2.04 9.98
CA SER A 6 15.23 2.06 9.11
C SER A 6 14.89 1.66 7.66
N THR A 7 14.08 0.62 7.48
CA THR A 7 13.64 0.19 6.14
C THR A 7 12.78 1.25 5.46
N ALA A 8 11.87 1.91 6.19
CA ALA A 8 11.04 2.99 5.64
C ALA A 8 11.89 4.17 5.16
N ILE A 9 12.89 4.60 5.96
CA ILE A 9 13.81 5.69 5.60
C ILE A 9 14.64 5.33 4.37
N MET A 10 15.16 4.10 4.30
CA MET A 10 15.90 3.62 3.13
C MET A 10 15.02 3.58 1.86
N GLY A 11 13.76 3.19 2.01
CA GLY A 11 12.75 3.25 0.95
C GLY A 11 12.56 4.67 0.41
N PHE A 12 12.30 5.65 1.30
CA PHE A 12 12.17 7.05 0.89
C PHE A 12 13.42 7.59 0.18
N HIS A 13 14.60 7.24 0.68
CA HIS A 13 15.86 7.65 0.05
C HIS A 13 16.05 7.02 -1.34
N SER A 14 15.64 5.77 -1.52
CA SER A 14 15.65 5.08 -2.81
C SER A 14 14.66 5.70 -3.78
N ASP A 15 13.42 5.97 -3.34
CA ASP A 15 12.37 6.58 -4.17
C ASP A 15 12.76 7.97 -4.67
N ALA A 16 13.40 8.78 -3.82
CA ALA A 16 13.92 10.09 -4.21
C ALA A 16 15.04 10.02 -5.27
N GLN A 17 15.71 8.89 -5.42
CA GLN A 17 16.80 8.69 -6.37
C GLN A 17 16.35 8.09 -7.71
N ILE A 18 15.13 7.55 -7.82
CA ILE A 18 14.59 6.97 -9.06
C ILE A 18 14.73 7.89 -10.27
N PRO A 19 14.49 9.22 -10.20
CA PRO A 19 14.69 10.11 -11.35
C PRO A 19 16.14 10.12 -11.85
N LYS A 20 17.11 10.15 -10.93
CA LYS A 20 18.54 10.16 -11.24
C LYS A 20 19.02 8.82 -11.79
N ILE A 21 18.44 7.73 -11.30
CA ILE A 21 18.69 6.38 -11.82
C ILE A 21 18.19 6.29 -13.27
N PHE A 22 16.97 6.75 -13.55
CA PHE A 22 16.41 6.74 -14.90
C PHE A 22 17.17 7.64 -15.87
N GLU A 23 17.61 8.82 -15.43
CA GLU A 23 18.49 9.70 -16.22
C GLU A 23 19.78 8.98 -16.60
N ASN A 24 20.44 8.30 -15.66
CA ASN A 24 21.68 7.58 -15.92
C ASN A 24 21.48 6.39 -16.87
N TYR A 25 20.42 5.60 -16.69
CA TYR A 25 20.09 4.52 -17.63
C TYR A 25 19.81 5.06 -19.03
N TYR A 26 19.03 6.13 -19.13
CA TYR A 26 18.74 6.76 -20.40
C TYR A 26 20.03 7.27 -21.08
N TYR A 27 20.92 7.90 -20.32
CA TYR A 27 22.23 8.36 -20.81
C TYR A 27 23.09 7.22 -21.36
N ILE A 28 23.09 6.05 -20.70
CA ILE A 28 23.86 4.88 -21.18
C ILE A 28 23.33 4.37 -22.52
N PHE A 29 22.01 4.40 -22.75
CA PHE A 29 21.39 3.87 -23.96
C PHE A 29 21.31 4.88 -25.12
N MET A 30 21.03 6.16 -24.84
CA MET A 30 20.81 7.21 -25.85
C MET A 30 21.98 8.18 -25.98
N GLY A 31 22.91 8.23 -25.02
CA GLY A 31 24.02 9.18 -25.02
C GLY A 31 23.64 10.64 -24.67
N GLU A 32 22.34 10.94 -24.56
CA GLU A 32 21.84 12.28 -24.19
C GLU A 32 21.37 12.33 -22.73
N ARG A 33 21.64 13.46 -22.06
CA ARG A 33 21.18 13.74 -20.70
C ARG A 33 19.80 14.39 -20.79
N THR A 34 18.74 13.62 -20.56
CA THR A 34 17.37 14.17 -20.46
C THR A 34 16.92 14.14 -19.01
N ILE A 35 16.42 15.27 -18.51
CA ILE A 35 16.01 15.45 -17.11
C ILE A 35 14.79 14.56 -16.78
N THR A 36 14.01 14.16 -17.79
CA THR A 36 12.83 13.30 -17.66
C THR A 36 12.71 12.33 -18.85
N PRO A 37 13.30 11.14 -18.78
CA PRO A 37 13.23 10.16 -19.85
C PRO A 37 11.86 9.47 -19.90
N TYR A 38 10.92 10.04 -20.65
CA TYR A 38 9.54 9.51 -20.79
C TYR A 38 9.48 8.04 -21.22
N ILE A 39 10.46 7.59 -22.01
CA ILE A 39 10.53 6.21 -22.52
C ILE A 39 10.73 5.17 -21.40
N LEU A 40 11.35 5.54 -20.26
CA LEU A 40 11.49 4.70 -19.08
C LEU A 40 10.33 4.90 -18.09
N THR A 41 9.88 6.15 -17.93
CA THR A 41 8.84 6.48 -16.94
C THR A 41 7.48 5.89 -17.31
N ILE A 42 7.10 5.85 -18.58
CA ILE A 42 5.81 5.30 -19.03
C ILE A 42 5.68 3.80 -18.69
N PRO A 43 6.59 2.91 -19.11
CA PRO A 43 6.49 1.48 -18.77
C PRO A 43 6.63 1.23 -17.26
N TYR A 44 7.43 2.03 -16.55
CA TYR A 44 7.51 1.96 -15.08
C TYR A 44 6.17 2.25 -14.40
N SER A 45 5.50 3.34 -14.77
CA SER A 45 4.19 3.70 -14.24
C SER A 45 3.13 2.65 -14.56
N ILE A 46 3.14 2.12 -15.79
CA ILE A 46 2.24 1.03 -16.19
C ILE A 46 2.54 -0.22 -15.34
N GLY A 47 3.81 -0.60 -15.18
CA GLY A 47 4.22 -1.75 -14.39
C GLY A 47 3.80 -1.66 -12.92
N ILE A 48 3.92 -0.47 -12.31
CA ILE A 48 3.43 -0.23 -10.94
C ILE A 48 1.91 -0.31 -10.89
N ALA A 49 1.19 0.37 -11.80
CA ALA A 49 -0.27 0.32 -11.81
C ALA A 49 -0.78 -1.12 -12.00
N PHE A 50 -0.19 -1.86 -12.93
CA PHE A 50 -0.49 -3.26 -13.18
C PHE A 50 -0.12 -4.14 -11.98
N GLY A 51 1.03 -3.88 -11.34
CA GLY A 51 1.50 -4.59 -10.16
C GLY A 51 0.59 -4.39 -8.95
N ILE A 52 0.12 -3.16 -8.71
CA ILE A 52 -0.84 -2.84 -7.65
C ILE A 52 -2.18 -3.51 -7.94
N ILE A 53 -2.71 -3.37 -9.17
CA ILE A 53 -3.96 -4.01 -9.56
C ILE A 53 -3.81 -5.52 -9.40
N PHE A 54 -2.76 -6.14 -9.90
CA PHE A 54 -2.53 -7.58 -9.78
C PHE A 54 -2.30 -8.02 -8.32
N PHE A 55 -1.59 -7.25 -7.50
CA PHE A 55 -1.36 -7.58 -6.10
C PHE A 55 -2.67 -7.55 -5.29
N PHE A 56 -3.48 -6.51 -5.45
CA PHE A 56 -4.74 -6.36 -4.72
C PHE A 56 -5.90 -7.17 -5.34
N ASN A 57 -5.83 -7.48 -6.64
CA ASN A 57 -6.85 -8.25 -7.36
C ASN A 57 -6.50 -9.75 -7.50
N HIS A 58 -5.23 -10.14 -7.30
CA HIS A 58 -4.73 -11.42 -7.80
C HIS A 58 -3.57 -12.01 -6.98
N PHE A 59 -3.80 -12.19 -5.67
CA PHE A 59 -3.53 -13.51 -5.10
C PHE A 59 -4.45 -14.49 -5.86
N SER A 60 -3.92 -15.01 -6.96
CA SER A 60 -4.62 -15.62 -8.10
C SER A 60 -5.86 -16.41 -7.74
N LYS A 61 -7.02 -15.96 -8.23
CA LYS A 61 -8.36 -16.55 -8.09
C LYS A 61 -8.51 -18.03 -8.52
N LYS A 62 -7.44 -18.78 -8.82
CA LYS A 62 -7.58 -20.03 -9.58
C LYS A 62 -6.82 -21.28 -9.10
N PHE A 63 -5.93 -21.27 -8.11
CA PHE A 63 -5.21 -22.53 -7.84
C PHE A 63 -5.00 -23.06 -6.42
N LEU A 64 -5.45 -22.46 -5.31
CA LEU A 64 -5.49 -23.29 -4.08
C LEU A 64 -6.39 -22.91 -2.88
N THR A 65 -7.09 -21.78 -2.77
CA THR A 65 -7.83 -21.56 -1.51
C THR A 65 -8.87 -20.43 -1.49
N THR A 66 -9.88 -20.63 -0.66
CA THR A 66 -11.01 -19.76 -0.31
C THR A 66 -10.59 -18.52 0.50
N ASP A 67 -9.38 -17.99 0.30
CA ASP A 67 -8.86 -16.91 1.15
C ASP A 67 -9.43 -15.55 0.71
N PRO A 68 -9.95 -14.75 1.66
CA PRO A 68 -10.44 -13.40 1.40
C PRO A 68 -9.28 -12.49 0.94
N THR A 69 -9.58 -11.51 0.11
CA THR A 69 -8.56 -10.57 -0.38
C THR A 69 -8.01 -9.72 0.78
N PRO A 70 -6.75 -9.23 0.71
CA PRO A 70 -6.19 -8.39 1.78
C PRO A 70 -7.04 -7.16 2.12
N ILE A 71 -7.76 -6.60 1.13
CA ILE A 71 -8.70 -5.49 1.34
C ILE A 71 -9.97 -5.94 2.08
N GLU A 72 -10.50 -7.11 1.74
CA GLU A 72 -11.68 -7.70 2.39
C GLU A 72 -11.41 -8.06 3.85
N VAL A 73 -10.21 -8.57 4.17
CA VAL A 73 -9.77 -8.83 5.54
C VAL A 73 -9.76 -7.55 6.38
N GLN A 74 -9.23 -6.46 5.81
CA GLN A 74 -9.19 -5.16 6.49
C GLN A 74 -10.58 -4.58 6.70
N MET A 75 -11.47 -4.69 5.69
CA MET A 75 -12.84 -4.21 5.82
C MET A 75 -13.62 -4.99 6.88
N THR A 76 -13.47 -6.31 6.92
CA THR A 76 -14.11 -7.16 7.95
C THR A 76 -13.60 -6.80 9.36
N THR A 77 -12.29 -6.54 9.48
CA THR A 77 -11.70 -6.13 10.77
C THR A 77 -12.20 -4.76 11.19
N TYR A 78 -12.25 -3.81 10.26
CA TYR A 78 -12.79 -2.47 10.49
C TYR A 78 -14.26 -2.52 10.93
N GLU A 79 -15.10 -3.30 10.25
CA GLU A 79 -16.50 -3.49 10.63
C GLU A 79 -16.64 -4.06 12.05
N LYS A 80 -15.79 -5.02 12.42
CA LYS A 80 -15.76 -5.58 13.77
C LYS A 80 -15.37 -4.54 14.82
N GLU A 81 -14.32 -3.76 14.58
CA GLU A 81 -13.87 -2.71 15.50
C GLU A 81 -14.93 -1.62 15.68
N VAL A 82 -15.64 -1.25 14.61
CA VAL A 82 -16.76 -0.30 14.68
C VAL A 82 -17.89 -0.88 15.54
N ASN A 83 -18.28 -2.13 15.32
CA ASN A 83 -19.34 -2.77 16.11
C ASN A 83 -18.97 -2.88 17.60
N ASP A 84 -17.74 -3.30 17.90
CA ASP A 84 -17.24 -3.39 19.27
C ASP A 84 -17.24 -2.01 19.95
N ASN A 85 -16.88 -0.95 19.22
CA ASN A 85 -16.91 0.42 19.73
C ASN A 85 -18.34 0.91 20.03
N VAL A 86 -19.30 0.58 19.16
CA VAL A 86 -20.71 0.91 19.36
C VAL A 86 -21.25 0.20 20.60
N ILE A 87 -20.94 -1.09 20.78
CA ILE A 87 -21.36 -1.87 21.94
C ILE A 87 -20.79 -1.28 23.24
N ASP A 88 -19.47 -1.02 23.29
CA ASP A 88 -18.82 -0.42 24.47
C ASP A 88 -19.42 0.96 24.80
N THR A 89 -19.75 1.77 23.79
CA THR A 89 -20.41 3.06 24.01
C THR A 89 -21.80 2.89 24.63
N LEU A 90 -22.62 1.95 24.14
CA LEU A 90 -23.94 1.65 24.68
C LEU A 90 -23.87 1.10 26.11
N GLU A 91 -22.89 0.26 26.43
CA GLU A 91 -22.67 -0.24 27.79
C GLU A 91 -22.31 0.88 28.77
N ARG A 92 -21.48 1.83 28.33
CA ARG A 92 -21.14 3.01 29.13
C ARG A 92 -22.33 3.93 29.35
N GLU A 93 -23.22 4.08 28.38
CA GLU A 93 -24.46 4.86 28.52
C GLU A 93 -25.44 4.18 29.50
N ASN A 94 -25.69 2.87 29.35
CA ASN A 94 -26.55 2.13 30.27
C ASN A 94 -26.05 2.17 31.72
N LYS A 95 -24.74 2.09 31.96
CA LYS A 95 -24.16 2.25 33.31
C LYS A 95 -24.39 3.64 33.90
N LYS A 96 -24.43 4.69 33.08
CA LYS A 96 -24.72 6.05 33.54
C LYS A 96 -26.20 6.24 33.88
N GLU A 97 -27.09 5.55 33.17
CA GLU A 97 -28.54 5.61 33.43
C GLU A 97 -28.97 4.78 34.65
N GLN A 98 -28.33 3.64 34.92
CA GLN A 98 -28.62 2.81 36.11
C GLN A 98 -27.97 3.33 37.41
N GLY A 99 -27.04 4.27 37.31
CA GLY A 99 -26.38 4.92 38.46
C GLY A 99 -27.09 6.19 38.97
N LYS A 100 -28.33 6.44 38.52
CA LYS A 100 -29.16 7.59 38.86
C LYS A 100 -30.45 7.14 39.52
#